data_AF-A0AAD8CEA9-F1
#
_entry.id   AF-A0AAD8CEA9-F1
#
_cell.length_a   1.000
_cell.length_b   1.000
_cell.length_c   1.000
_cell.angle_alpha   90.00
_cell.angle_beta   90.00
_cell.angle_gamma   90.00
#
_symmetry.space_group_name_H-M   'P 1'
#
loop_
_entity.id
_entity.type
_entity.pdbx_description
1 polymer ?
#
loop_
_entity_poly.entity_id
_entity_poly.type
_entity_poly.pdbx_seq_one_letter_code
_entity_poly.pdbx_strand_id
1 'polypeptide(L)'
;MPAYHSTLMDSNTKFIGNMALLPLRTQFKGPAPRETKDTDILDEAIYYFKANVFFKNYEIKNEADRTLIYVTLYISECLKKLQKCNSRSQGEKEMYTLGITNFPMPGEPGFPLNGMYAKPSNKQEEGERGPGLSSGVHAPQLM
;
A
#
# COMPACT_ATOMS: atom_id res chain seq x y z
N MET A 1 6.37 -23.54 8.47
CA MET A 1 5.61 -23.18 7.25
C MET A 1 6.23 -21.91 6.67
N PRO A 2 6.38 -21.77 5.35
CA PRO A 2 6.88 -20.53 4.72
C PRO A 2 5.83 -19.41 4.78
N ALA A 3 6.25 -18.17 4.53
CA ALA A 3 5.34 -17.03 4.39
C ALA A 3 4.45 -17.16 3.14
N TYR A 4 3.30 -16.49 3.14
CA TYR A 4 2.37 -16.47 2.00
C TYR A 4 2.73 -15.34 1.05
N HIS A 5 2.78 -15.67 -0.25
CA HIS A 5 3.17 -14.77 -1.34
C HIS A 5 1.99 -14.38 -2.21
N SER A 6 2.10 -13.24 -2.90
CA SER A 6 1.05 -12.81 -3.82
C SER A 6 1.00 -13.69 -5.06
N THR A 7 -0.22 -13.98 -5.53
CA THR A 7 -0.47 -14.78 -6.73
C THR A 7 -1.03 -13.95 -7.90
N LEU A 8 -1.15 -12.63 -7.73
CA LEU A 8 -1.82 -11.72 -8.67
C LEU A 8 -0.90 -11.12 -9.73
N MET A 9 0.33 -11.62 -9.84
CA MET A 9 1.28 -11.11 -10.83
C MET A 9 0.98 -11.68 -12.21
N ASP A 10 0.73 -10.80 -13.18
CA ASP A 10 0.47 -11.12 -14.57
C ASP A 10 1.60 -10.59 -15.46
N SER A 11 1.79 -11.16 -16.66
CA SER A 11 2.85 -10.74 -17.59
C SER A 11 2.75 -9.28 -18.06
N ASN A 12 1.55 -8.68 -17.95
CA ASN A 12 1.27 -7.30 -18.35
C ASN A 12 1.21 -6.33 -17.16
N THR A 13 1.54 -6.79 -15.94
CA THR A 13 1.55 -5.95 -14.75
C THR A 13 2.57 -4.82 -14.92
N LYS A 14 2.10 -3.59 -14.70
CA LYS A 14 2.97 -2.41 -14.70
C LYS A 14 3.71 -2.31 -13.38
N PHE A 15 4.81 -1.57 -13.35
CA PHE A 15 5.61 -1.37 -12.16
C PHE A 15 5.79 0.12 -11.88
N ILE A 16 5.91 0.46 -10.60
CA ILE A 16 6.36 1.77 -10.15
C ILE A 16 7.61 1.54 -9.30
N GLY A 17 8.78 1.91 -9.82
CA GLY A 17 10.05 1.41 -9.29
C GLY A 17 10.12 -0.11 -9.35
N ASN A 18 10.32 -0.76 -8.20
CA ASN A 18 10.38 -2.22 -8.08
C ASN A 18 9.13 -2.84 -7.42
N MET A 19 8.01 -2.10 -7.36
CA MET A 19 6.72 -2.57 -6.86
C MET A 19 5.76 -2.80 -8.03
N ALA A 20 4.92 -3.83 -7.93
CA ALA A 20 3.86 -4.09 -8.89
C ALA A 20 2.70 -3.11 -8.70
N LEU A 21 2.35 -2.40 -9.77
CA LEU A 21 1.14 -1.59 -9.86
C LEU A 21 -0.03 -2.50 -10.23
N LEU A 22 -0.51 -3.23 -9.23
CA LEU A 22 -1.62 -4.16 -9.37
C LEU A 22 -2.96 -3.42 -9.49
N PRO A 23 -3.92 -3.93 -10.28
CA PRO A 23 -5.25 -3.36 -10.34
C PRO A 23 -5.95 -3.40 -8.98
N LEU A 24 -6.79 -2.41 -8.69
CA LEU A 24 -7.55 -2.31 -7.44
C LEU A 24 -9.04 -2.13 -7.70
N ARG A 25 -9.87 -2.74 -6.85
CA ARG A 25 -11.31 -2.51 -6.82
C ARG A 25 -11.62 -1.37 -5.85
N THR A 26 -11.50 -0.14 -6.34
CA THR A 26 -11.65 1.07 -5.52
C THR A 26 -12.47 2.15 -6.21
N GLN A 27 -13.16 2.97 -5.40
CA GLN A 27 -13.83 4.19 -5.83
C GLN A 27 -12.92 5.43 -5.70
N PHE A 28 -11.79 5.30 -5.01
CA PHE A 28 -10.82 6.37 -4.83
C PHE A 28 -10.03 6.60 -6.13
N LYS A 29 -9.75 7.86 -6.45
CA LYS A 29 -8.93 8.22 -7.60
C LYS A 29 -7.47 7.85 -7.33
N GLY A 30 -6.80 7.26 -8.31
CA GLY A 30 -5.39 6.92 -8.21
C GLY A 30 -4.85 6.37 -9.53
N PRO A 31 -3.53 6.09 -9.58
CA PRO A 31 -2.85 5.59 -10.77
C PRO A 31 -3.02 4.07 -10.97
N ALA A 32 -3.55 3.36 -9.97
CA ALA A 32 -3.83 1.93 -10.06
C ALA A 32 -4.86 1.63 -11.17
N PRO A 33 -4.63 0.62 -12.02
CA PRO A 33 -5.64 0.13 -12.96
C PRO A 33 -6.91 -0.31 -12.23
N ARG A 34 -8.05 -0.29 -12.93
CA ARG A 34 -9.30 -0.82 -12.39
C ARG A 34 -9.28 -2.35 -12.43
N GLU A 35 -9.53 -2.98 -11.29
CA GLU A 35 -9.72 -4.43 -11.23
C GLU A 35 -11.12 -4.80 -11.72
N THR A 36 -11.22 -5.87 -12.51
CA THR A 36 -12.49 -6.45 -13.00
C THR A 36 -12.83 -7.76 -12.31
N LYS A 37 -11.86 -8.38 -11.63
CA LYS A 37 -12.03 -9.60 -10.84
C LYS A 37 -12.63 -9.28 -9.45
N ASP A 38 -13.03 -10.33 -8.75
CA ASP A 38 -13.64 -10.21 -7.41
C ASP A 38 -12.63 -10.00 -6.28
N THR A 39 -11.35 -10.24 -6.54
CA THR A 39 -10.24 -10.20 -5.58
C THR A 39 -9.11 -9.33 -6.08
N ASP A 40 -8.58 -8.45 -5.23
CA ASP A 40 -7.38 -7.67 -5.50
C ASP A 40 -6.28 -7.88 -4.43
N ILE A 41 -5.18 -7.13 -4.53
CA ILE A 41 -4.04 -7.25 -3.61
C ILE A 41 -4.39 -6.85 -2.17
N LEU A 42 -5.40 -6.00 -1.96
CA LEU A 42 -5.84 -5.62 -0.61
C LEU A 42 -6.58 -6.79 0.04
N ASP A 43 -7.41 -7.50 -0.73
CA ASP A 43 -8.08 -8.71 -0.27
C ASP A 43 -7.06 -9.81 0.08
N GLU A 44 -6.06 -10.06 -0.77
CA GLU A 44 -4.96 -11.00 -0.46
C GLU A 44 -4.19 -10.58 0.80
N ALA A 45 -3.87 -9.30 0.94
CA ALA A 45 -3.13 -8.79 2.09
C ALA A 45 -3.90 -9.00 3.41
N ILE A 46 -5.19 -8.67 3.44
CA ILE A 46 -6.04 -8.86 4.62
C ILE A 46 -6.19 -10.36 4.93
N TYR A 47 -6.37 -11.19 3.91
CA TYR A 47 -6.49 -12.64 4.06
C TYR A 47 -5.20 -13.26 4.66
N TYR A 48 -4.03 -12.87 4.17
CA TYR A 48 -2.75 -13.38 4.64
C TYR A 48 -2.21 -12.67 5.90
N PHE A 49 -2.74 -11.50 6.28
CA PHE A 49 -2.20 -10.65 7.34
C PHE A 49 -1.93 -11.42 8.64
N LYS A 50 -2.92 -12.17 9.13
CA LYS A 50 -2.81 -12.90 10.41
C LYS A 50 -1.71 -13.94 10.42
N ALA A 51 -1.38 -14.52 9.28
CA ALA A 51 -0.28 -15.47 9.17
C ALA A 51 1.04 -14.73 8.94
N ASN A 52 1.08 -13.81 7.97
CA ASN A 52 2.29 -13.13 7.51
C ASN A 52 2.91 -12.22 8.58
N VAL A 53 2.12 -11.62 9.48
CA VAL A 53 2.62 -10.71 10.52
C VAL A 53 3.55 -11.39 11.55
N PHE A 54 3.49 -12.71 11.71
CA PHE A 54 4.36 -13.44 12.63
C PHE A 54 5.73 -13.80 12.05
N PHE A 55 5.91 -13.66 10.73
CA PHE A 55 7.16 -14.02 10.07
C PHE A 55 8.19 -12.90 10.23
N LYS A 56 9.37 -13.26 10.75
CA LYS A 56 10.51 -12.34 10.85
C LYS A 56 11.29 -12.21 9.54
N ASN A 57 11.24 -13.25 8.70
CA ASN A 57 11.93 -13.31 7.43
C ASN A 57 10.89 -13.52 6.32
N TYR A 58 10.98 -12.72 5.27
CA TYR A 58 10.15 -12.83 4.07
C TYR A 58 11.07 -12.76 2.86
N GLU A 59 11.09 -13.83 2.05
CA GLU A 59 11.85 -13.86 0.81
C GLU A 59 11.02 -13.21 -0.30
N ILE A 60 11.51 -12.13 -0.92
CA ILE A 60 10.78 -11.46 -1.99
C ILE A 60 10.96 -12.27 -3.27
N LYS A 61 9.89 -12.93 -3.75
CA LYS A 61 9.95 -13.71 -5.00
C LYS A 61 9.73 -12.86 -6.24
N ASN A 62 8.92 -11.82 -6.11
CA ASN A 62 8.55 -10.95 -7.22
C ASN A 62 8.13 -9.54 -6.75
N GLU A 63 7.77 -8.68 -7.70
CA GLU A 63 7.36 -7.30 -7.47
C GLU A 63 5.99 -7.19 -6.77
N ALA A 64 5.11 -8.18 -6.95
CA ALA A 64 3.81 -8.25 -6.27
C ALA A 64 3.97 -8.50 -4.77
N ASP A 65 4.95 -9.29 -4.36
CA ASP A 65 5.32 -9.47 -2.95
C ASP A 65 5.72 -8.14 -2.29
N ARG A 66 6.42 -7.26 -3.02
CA ARG A 66 6.78 -5.93 -2.47
C ARG A 66 5.54 -5.07 -2.21
N THR A 67 4.54 -5.16 -3.09
CA THR A 67 3.24 -4.51 -2.87
C THR A 67 2.51 -5.15 -1.70
N LEU A 68 2.49 -6.48 -1.60
CA LEU A 68 1.87 -7.21 -0.48
C LEU A 68 2.48 -6.86 0.89
N ILE A 69 3.82 -6.81 0.97
CA ILE A 69 4.54 -6.40 2.18
C ILE A 69 4.17 -4.97 2.58
N TYR A 70 4.13 -4.05 1.62
CA TYR A 70 3.78 -2.65 1.89
C TYR A 70 2.36 -2.54 2.47
N VAL A 71 1.38 -3.22 1.87
CA VAL A 71 0.00 -3.24 2.39
C VAL A 71 -0.05 -3.90 3.78
N THR A 72 0.72 -4.96 4.02
CA THR A 72 0.81 -5.62 5.33
C THR A 72 1.33 -4.67 6.42
N LEU A 73 2.36 -3.88 6.12
CA LEU A 73 2.85 -2.83 7.03
C LEU A 73 1.80 -1.76 7.28
N TYR A 74 1.10 -1.34 6.22
CA TYR A 74 0.03 -0.34 6.34
C TYR A 74 -1.14 -0.82 7.20
N ILE A 75 -1.56 -2.09 7.07
CA ILE A 75 -2.57 -2.70 7.95
C ILE A 75 -2.14 -2.62 9.41
N SER A 76 -0.86 -2.84 9.71
CA SER A 76 -0.33 -2.72 11.07
C SER A 76 -0.46 -1.29 11.63
N GLU A 77 -0.21 -0.27 10.81
CA GLU A 77 -0.42 1.14 11.18
C GLU A 77 -1.91 1.47 11.38
N CYS A 78 -2.79 0.96 10.51
CA CYS A 78 -4.24 1.07 10.67
C CYS A 78 -4.69 0.50 12.02
N LEU A 79 -4.22 -0.70 12.39
CA LEU A 79 -4.58 -1.35 13.65
C LEU A 79 -4.12 -0.55 14.88
N LYS A 80 -2.93 0.06 14.86
CA LYS A 80 -2.44 0.92 15.95
C LYS A 80 -3.34 2.12 16.20
N LYS A 81 -3.91 2.70 15.13
CA LYS A 81 -4.86 3.81 15.20
C LYS A 81 -6.25 3.34 15.64
N LEU A 82 -6.74 2.26 15.04
CA LEU A 82 -8.06 1.68 15.35
C LEU A 82 -8.16 1.19 16.79
N GLN A 83 -7.06 0.74 17.41
CA GLN A 83 -7.03 0.34 18.82
C GLN A 83 -7.52 1.44 19.77
N LYS A 84 -7.38 2.73 19.40
CA LYS A 84 -7.80 3.88 20.22
C LYS A 84 -9.22 4.37 19.91
N CYS A 85 -9.87 3.79 18.90
CA CYS A 85 -11.20 4.20 18.47
C CYS A 85 -12.28 3.46 19.26
N ASN A 86 -13.31 4.18 19.71
CA ASN A 86 -14.40 3.61 20.51
C ASN A 86 -15.67 3.31 19.68
N SER A 87 -15.68 3.72 18.40
CA SER A 87 -16.79 3.47 17.49
C SER A 87 -16.32 3.30 16.06
N ARG A 88 -17.14 2.62 15.25
CA ARG A 88 -16.88 2.45 13.81
C ARG A 88 -16.76 3.79 13.08
N SER A 89 -17.66 4.74 13.36
CA SER A 89 -17.63 6.07 12.72
C SER A 89 -16.34 6.85 13.04
N GLN A 90 -15.85 6.74 14.29
CA GLN A 90 -14.55 7.32 14.64
C GLN A 90 -13.41 6.63 13.89
N GLY A 91 -13.43 5.30 13.82
CA GLY A 91 -12.45 4.53 13.06
C GLY A 91 -12.39 4.94 11.58
N GLU A 92 -13.55 5.10 10.94
CA GLU A 92 -13.63 5.55 9.54
C GLU A 92 -12.98 6.93 9.32
N LYS A 93 -13.22 7.89 10.22
CA LYS A 93 -12.58 9.22 10.17
C LYS A 93 -11.07 9.16 10.37
N GLU A 94 -10.61 8.35 11.31
CA GLU A 94 -9.17 8.16 11.57
C GLU A 94 -8.48 7.46 10.42
N MET A 95 -9.11 6.45 9.78
CA MET A 95 -8.57 5.78 8.59
C MET A 95 -8.50 6.71 7.39
N TYR A 96 -9.51 7.57 7.19
CA TYR A 96 -9.47 8.60 6.16
C TYR A 96 -8.29 9.56 6.39
N THR A 97 -8.12 10.03 7.63
CA THR A 97 -7.01 10.91 8.03
C THR A 97 -5.65 10.22 7.84
N LEU A 98 -5.57 8.93 8.17
CA LEU A 98 -4.36 8.14 7.96
C LEU A 98 -4.03 8.02 6.48
N GLY A 99 -5.01 7.75 5.63
CA GLY A 99 -4.82 7.59 4.18
C GLY A 99 -4.34 8.86 3.45
N ILE A 100 -4.54 10.05 4.04
CA ILE A 100 -4.02 11.32 3.51
C ILE A 100 -2.72 11.77 4.21
N THR A 101 -2.30 11.08 5.27
CA THR A 101 -1.08 11.42 6.00
C THR A 101 0.12 11.02 5.14
N ASN A 102 1.14 11.88 5.09
CA ASN A 102 2.38 11.57 4.40
C ASN A 102 3.13 10.44 5.12
N PHE A 103 3.29 9.31 4.44
CA PHE A 103 4.14 8.22 4.89
C PHE A 103 5.52 8.35 4.23
N PRO A 104 6.60 7.97 4.93
CA PRO A 104 7.90 7.93 4.34
C PRO A 104 7.93 6.90 3.21
N MET A 105 8.39 7.32 2.04
CA MET A 105 8.41 6.50 0.83
C MET A 105 9.75 5.79 0.63
N PRO A 106 9.83 4.71 -0.18
CA PRO A 106 11.11 4.14 -0.57
C PRO A 106 12.09 5.17 -1.13
N GLY A 107 13.22 5.34 -0.45
CA GLY A 107 14.25 6.33 -0.72
C GLY A 107 14.29 7.48 0.29
N GLU A 108 13.25 7.65 1.12
CA GLU A 108 13.16 8.72 2.11
C GLU A 108 13.71 8.29 3.48
N PRO A 109 14.26 9.24 4.27
CA PRO A 109 14.61 8.98 5.65
C PRO A 109 13.35 8.64 6.46
N GLY A 110 13.33 7.44 7.06
CA GLY A 110 12.20 6.95 7.84
C GLY A 110 11.47 5.75 7.24
N PHE A 111 11.70 5.40 5.96
CA PHE A 111 11.15 4.16 5.40
C PHE A 111 12.01 2.95 5.85
N PRO A 112 11.43 1.97 6.57
CA PRO A 112 12.19 0.92 7.24
C PRO A 112 12.85 -0.07 6.27
N LEU A 113 12.40 -0.15 5.02
CA LEU A 113 12.83 -1.17 4.05
C LEU A 113 13.57 -0.59 2.83
N ASN A 114 14.28 0.52 3.00
CA ASN A 114 15.02 1.17 1.90
C ASN A 114 16.01 0.26 1.17
N GLY A 115 16.55 -0.78 1.82
CA GLY A 115 17.43 -1.76 1.16
C GLY A 115 16.73 -2.72 0.19
N MET A 116 15.39 -2.83 0.27
CA MET A 116 14.59 -3.78 -0.51
C MET A 116 13.69 -3.10 -1.54
N TYR A 117 13.52 -1.78 -1.46
CA TYR A 117 12.66 -1.00 -2.33
C TYR A 117 13.46 0.04 -3.11
N ALA A 118 13.12 0.19 -4.39
CA ALA A 118 13.79 1.13 -5.27
C ALA A 118 13.24 2.55 -5.08
N LYS A 119 14.16 3.51 -4.93
CA LYS A 119 13.83 4.93 -5.03
C LYS A 119 13.22 5.25 -6.41
N PRO A 120 12.36 6.28 -6.52
CA PRO A 120 11.84 6.68 -7.82
C PRO A 120 12.99 7.11 -8.73
N SER A 121 12.91 6.72 -10.00
CA SER A 121 13.96 7.02 -10.98
C SER A 121 13.76 8.36 -11.66
N ASN A 122 12.54 8.91 -11.65
CA ASN A 122 12.22 10.22 -12.21
C ASN A 122 11.01 10.87 -11.50
N LYS A 123 10.78 12.16 -11.78
CA LYS A 123 9.65 12.95 -11.22
C LYS A 123 8.27 12.43 -11.63
N GLN A 124 8.19 11.67 -12.74
CA GLN A 124 6.94 11.10 -13.21
C GLN A 124 6.51 9.92 -12.34
N GLU A 125 7.43 8.97 -12.07
CA GLU A 125 7.22 7.89 -11.11
C GLU A 125 6.96 8.44 -9.71
N GLU A 126 7.64 9.52 -9.32
CA GLU A 126 7.41 10.20 -8.05
C GLU A 126 5.95 10.70 -7.94
N GLY A 127 5.39 11.26 -9.01
CA GLY A 127 3.98 11.65 -9.07
C GLY A 127 3.00 10.46 -9.08
N GLU A 128 3.36 9.36 -9.72
CA GLU A 128 2.55 8.13 -9.79
C GLU A 128 2.55 7.33 -8.48
N ARG A 129 3.52 7.54 -7.58
CA ARG A 129 3.50 6.94 -6.24
C ARG A 129 2.46 7.57 -5.31
N GLY A 130 1.78 8.63 -5.76
CA GLY A 130 0.95 9.48 -4.91
C GLY A 130 1.80 10.50 -4.15
N PRO A 131 1.18 11.51 -3.54
CA PRO A 131 1.93 12.57 -2.89
C PRO A 131 2.70 12.04 -1.68
N GLY A 132 4.01 12.05 -1.77
CA GLY A 132 4.82 12.70 -0.75
C GLY A 132 5.16 14.12 -1.23
N LEU A 133 4.17 14.95 -1.59
CA LEU A 133 4.44 16.07 -2.51
C LEU A 133 3.96 17.42 -1.97
N SER A 134 4.87 18.05 -1.21
CA SER A 134 5.36 19.44 -1.24
C SER A 134 4.63 20.60 -1.96
N SER A 135 3.41 20.45 -2.47
CA SER A 135 2.62 21.55 -3.05
C SER A 135 1.15 21.20 -2.89
N GLY A 136 0.42 22.00 -2.12
CA GLY A 136 -0.95 21.72 -1.74
C GLY A 136 -1.85 21.29 -2.89
N VAL A 137 -2.52 20.15 -2.73
CA VAL A 137 -3.68 19.80 -3.54
C VAL A 137 -4.87 19.69 -2.60
N HIS A 138 -5.83 20.58 -2.82
CA HIS A 138 -7.13 20.63 -2.18
C HIS A 138 -7.75 19.24 -2.05
N ALA A 139 -8.19 18.91 -0.83
CA ALA A 139 -9.27 17.98 -0.64
C ALA A 139 -10.45 18.44 -1.53
N PRO A 140 -10.96 17.62 -2.46
CA PRO A 140 -12.25 17.91 -3.03
C PRO A 140 -13.26 17.81 -1.88
N GLN A 141 -13.74 18.98 -1.45
CA GLN A 141 -15.00 19.11 -0.73
C GLN A 141 -16.05 18.31 -1.49
N LEU A 142 -16.58 17.27 -0.85
CA LEU A 142 -17.87 16.73 -1.22
C LEU A 142 -18.78 16.89 -0.02
N MET A 143 -19.82 17.69 -0.27
CA MET A 143 -21.04 17.86 0.53
C MET A 143 -21.65 16.52 0.94
#